data_AF-A0A229UQI2-F1
#
_entry.id   AF-A0A229UQI2-F1
#
_cell.length_a   1.000
_cell.length_b   1.000
_cell.length_c   1.000
_cell.angle_alpha   90.00
_cell.angle_beta   90.00
_cell.angle_gamma   90.00
#
_symmetry.space_group_name_H-M   'P 1'
#
loop_
_entity.id
_entity.type
_entity.pdbx_description
1 polymer ?
#
loop_
_entity_poly.entity_id
_entity_poly.type
_entity_poly.pdbx_seq_one_letter_code
_entity_poly.pdbx_strand_id
1 'polypeptide(L)'
;MGNKFSIIDDESNKILGFCKEVGGLQNELPNPDYDASSKLILYGFTVSEAFIKIPTIKLLNLHLDFLSRDGTRLGGYYFCPNKVLKINRLEISQDTPIEIVGKFLESPLPFAYEIWKKLRDNPNELGQWKTSTLEEKQGWLQVIRLKDRKIHTIRKNQVVTIDGEFIQHIESFFIAIGEAVNGPFGYYGANLQSFKDYLSGGFGLIPPFIIEWRNFHKSFEAGLEEHAEFVFLLLKMLAYRKVKVVYL
;
A
#
# COMPACT_ATOMS: atom_id res chain seq x y z
N MET A 1 -18.50 -12.16 12.05
CA MET A 1 -17.48 -11.68 11.07
C MET A 1 -17.80 -10.23 10.75
N GLY A 2 -16.91 -9.32 11.14
CA GLY A 2 -17.10 -7.87 10.94
C GLY A 2 -16.84 -7.43 9.50
N ASN A 3 -17.16 -6.17 9.22
CA ASN A 3 -16.83 -5.53 7.94
C ASN A 3 -15.32 -5.46 7.75
N LYS A 4 -14.86 -5.67 6.52
CA LYS A 4 -13.43 -5.59 6.15
C LYS A 4 -13.13 -4.42 5.24
N PHE A 5 -14.16 -3.79 4.69
CA PHE A 5 -14.02 -2.70 3.74
C PHE A 5 -14.98 -1.56 4.06
N SER A 6 -14.56 -0.33 3.79
CA SER A 6 -15.42 0.84 3.72
C SER A 6 -15.43 1.42 2.31
N ILE A 7 -16.60 1.90 1.89
CA ILE A 7 -16.78 2.63 0.64
C ILE A 7 -16.97 4.09 1.00
N ILE A 8 -16.04 4.94 0.56
CA ILE A 8 -16.04 6.37 0.85
C ILE A 8 -16.32 7.13 -0.44
N ASP A 9 -17.27 8.03 -0.40
CA ASP A 9 -17.54 8.95 -1.49
C ASP A 9 -16.44 10.00 -1.58
N ASP A 10 -15.82 10.16 -2.76
CA ASP A 10 -14.69 11.06 -2.96
C ASP A 10 -15.07 12.53 -2.77
N GLU A 11 -16.22 12.95 -3.29
CA GLU A 11 -16.65 14.36 -3.24
C GLU A 11 -16.97 14.82 -1.81
N SER A 12 -17.70 14.00 -1.05
CA SER A 12 -18.13 14.35 0.31
C SER A 12 -17.16 13.88 1.40
N ASN A 13 -16.22 12.99 1.07
CA ASN A 13 -15.34 12.28 2.00
C ASN A 13 -16.10 11.57 3.14
N LYS A 14 -17.34 11.13 2.87
CA LYS A 14 -18.18 10.41 3.83
C LYS A 14 -18.25 8.93 3.48
N ILE A 15 -18.25 8.10 4.51
CA ILE A 15 -18.43 6.65 4.36
C ILE A 15 -19.87 6.37 3.92
N LEU A 16 -20.06 5.88 2.70
CA LEU A 16 -21.35 5.46 2.16
C LEU A 16 -21.84 4.18 2.84
N GLY A 17 -20.91 3.26 3.10
CA GLY A 17 -21.22 1.97 3.69
C GLY A 17 -20.01 1.07 3.84
N PHE A 18 -20.28 -0.17 4.20
CA PHE A 18 -19.28 -1.16 4.55
C PHE A 18 -19.56 -2.49 3.89
N CYS A 19 -18.50 -3.24 3.56
CA CYS A 19 -18.61 -4.58 2.97
C CYS A 19 -17.92 -5.64 3.84
N LYS A 20 -18.43 -6.86 3.77
CA LYS A 20 -17.79 -8.04 4.37
C LYS A 20 -16.67 -8.58 3.48
N GLU A 21 -16.87 -8.51 2.17
CA GLU A 21 -15.88 -8.87 1.16
C GLU A 21 -16.00 -8.02 -0.10
N VAL A 22 -14.94 -8.06 -0.91
CA VAL A 22 -14.94 -7.49 -2.26
C VAL A 22 -14.33 -8.44 -3.28
N GLY A 23 -14.90 -8.45 -4.48
CA GLY A 23 -14.35 -9.10 -5.67
C GLY A 23 -13.74 -8.10 -6.64
N GLY A 24 -12.82 -8.57 -7.48
CA GLY A 24 -12.15 -7.75 -8.50
C GLY A 24 -10.83 -7.12 -8.05
N LEU A 25 -10.30 -7.52 -6.88
CA LEU A 25 -8.98 -7.13 -6.42
C LEU A 25 -7.92 -8.20 -6.65
N GLN A 26 -8.35 -9.45 -6.88
CA GLN A 26 -7.48 -10.60 -7.13
C GLN A 26 -7.27 -10.73 -8.63
N ASN A 27 -6.53 -9.79 -9.24
CA ASN A 27 -6.11 -9.94 -10.63
C ASN A 27 -4.94 -10.93 -10.67
N GLU A 28 -5.12 -12.05 -11.38
CA GLU A 28 -4.02 -13.00 -11.62
C GLU A 28 -2.97 -12.40 -12.56
N LEU A 29 -3.37 -11.49 -13.45
CA LEU A 29 -2.48 -10.72 -14.31
C LEU A 29 -3.09 -9.33 -14.57
N PRO A 30 -2.29 -8.24 -14.59
CA PRO A 30 -2.79 -6.95 -15.06
C PRO A 30 -3.26 -7.09 -16.51
N ASN A 31 -4.48 -6.63 -16.80
CA ASN A 31 -4.96 -6.61 -18.18
C ASN A 31 -4.01 -5.70 -19.01
N PRO A 32 -3.36 -6.21 -20.06
CA PRO A 32 -2.43 -5.41 -20.87
C PRO A 32 -3.14 -4.26 -21.61
N ASP A 33 -4.46 -4.33 -21.73
CA ASP A 33 -5.28 -3.22 -22.17
C ASP A 33 -5.53 -2.24 -21.02
N TYR A 34 -4.75 -1.14 -21.01
CA TYR A 34 -4.89 -0.03 -20.07
C TYR A 34 -6.27 0.63 -20.13
N ASP A 35 -7.03 0.43 -21.21
CA ASP A 35 -8.38 0.96 -21.36
C ASP A 35 -9.48 0.00 -20.90
N ALA A 36 -9.15 -1.23 -20.54
CA ALA A 36 -10.13 -2.19 -20.08
C ALA A 36 -10.75 -1.80 -18.73
N SER A 37 -12.07 -1.89 -18.65
CA SER A 37 -12.80 -1.68 -17.40
C SER A 37 -12.58 -2.85 -16.43
N SER A 38 -12.32 -2.52 -15.17
CA SER A 38 -12.37 -3.43 -14.04
C SER A 38 -13.80 -3.60 -13.52
N LYS A 39 -14.07 -4.74 -12.88
CA LYS A 39 -15.34 -5.01 -12.19
C LYS A 39 -15.09 -5.12 -10.70
N LEU A 40 -15.61 -4.17 -9.93
CA LEU A 40 -15.62 -4.20 -8.47
C LEU A 40 -16.94 -4.81 -7.99
N ILE A 41 -16.87 -5.81 -7.12
CA ILE A 41 -18.06 -6.47 -6.57
C ILE A 41 -18.07 -6.29 -5.05
N LEU A 42 -19.16 -5.77 -4.49
CA LEU A 42 -19.32 -5.54 -3.06
C LEU A 42 -20.21 -6.62 -2.46
N TYR A 43 -19.66 -7.45 -1.57
CA TYR A 43 -20.39 -8.52 -0.90
C TYR A 43 -20.80 -8.11 0.51
N GLY A 44 -22.08 -8.34 0.84
CA GLY A 44 -22.62 -8.01 2.16
C GLY A 44 -22.59 -6.51 2.45
N PHE A 45 -22.87 -5.67 1.44
CA PHE A 45 -22.85 -4.22 1.60
C PHE A 45 -23.92 -3.76 2.59
N THR A 46 -23.52 -2.87 3.50
CA THR A 46 -24.40 -2.25 4.49
C THR A 46 -24.21 -0.74 4.46
N VAL A 47 -25.32 -0.01 4.46
CA VAL A 47 -25.31 1.46 4.41
C VAL A 47 -24.87 2.01 5.77
N SER A 48 -24.04 3.05 5.77
CA SER A 48 -23.65 3.71 7.02
C SER A 48 -24.80 4.53 7.62
N GLU A 49 -24.72 4.82 8.92
CA GLU A 49 -25.74 5.61 9.63
C GLU A 49 -25.95 6.98 9.00
N ALA A 50 -24.89 7.60 8.47
CA ALA A 50 -24.96 8.91 7.83
C ALA A 50 -25.86 8.92 6.58
N PHE A 51 -26.02 7.77 5.92
CA PHE A 51 -26.81 7.62 4.70
C PHE A 51 -28.11 6.83 4.92
N ILE A 52 -28.41 6.43 6.17
CA ILE A 52 -29.58 5.59 6.46
C ILE A 52 -30.91 6.30 6.13
N LYS A 53 -30.96 7.63 6.22
CA LYS A 53 -32.13 8.45 5.88
C LYS A 53 -32.19 8.82 4.40
N ILE A 54 -31.15 8.50 3.62
CA ILE A 54 -31.07 8.82 2.20
C ILE A 54 -31.73 7.68 1.42
N PRO A 55 -32.80 7.93 0.65
CA PRO A 55 -33.56 6.88 -0.03
C PRO A 55 -32.79 6.24 -1.20
N THR A 56 -31.93 7.02 -1.87
CA THR A 56 -31.13 6.56 -3.00
C THR A 56 -29.68 6.95 -2.80
N ILE A 57 -28.81 5.94 -2.74
CA ILE A 57 -27.36 6.13 -2.66
C ILE A 57 -26.82 6.26 -4.07
N LYS A 58 -25.94 7.24 -4.28
CA LYS A 58 -25.20 7.40 -5.52
C LYS A 58 -23.77 6.94 -5.27
N LEU A 59 -23.27 6.05 -6.11
CA LEU A 59 -21.87 5.65 -6.15
C LEU A 59 -21.23 6.38 -7.34
N LEU A 60 -20.44 7.39 -6.99
CA LEU A 60 -19.56 8.16 -7.86
C LEU A 60 -18.14 7.61 -7.71
N ASN A 61 -17.14 8.41 -8.05
CA ASN A 61 -15.76 8.11 -7.68
C ASN A 61 -15.67 7.84 -6.18
N LEU A 62 -14.97 6.78 -5.83
CA LEU A 62 -14.97 6.28 -4.47
C LEU A 62 -13.58 5.78 -4.06
N HIS A 63 -13.33 5.83 -2.76
CA HIS A 63 -12.26 5.07 -2.14
C HIS A 63 -12.83 3.76 -1.59
N LEU A 64 -12.21 2.65 -2.01
CA LEU A 64 -12.36 1.34 -1.40
C LEU A 64 -11.22 1.14 -0.41
N ASP A 65 -11.50 1.32 0.87
CA ASP A 65 -10.51 1.18 1.92
C ASP A 65 -10.64 -0.15 2.66
N PHE A 66 -9.49 -0.77 2.93
CA PHE A 66 -9.37 -1.91 3.83
C PHE A 66 -9.47 -1.44 5.28
N LEU A 67 -10.15 -2.24 6.10
CA LEU A 67 -10.34 -1.99 7.53
C LEU A 67 -9.57 -3.02 8.35
N SER A 68 -8.94 -2.52 9.41
CA SER A 68 -8.37 -3.35 10.47
C SER A 68 -9.48 -4.07 11.25
N ARG A 69 -9.09 -4.96 12.18
CA ARG A 69 -10.05 -5.72 13.00
C ARG A 69 -10.90 -4.85 13.92
N ASP A 70 -10.40 -3.69 14.32
CA ASP A 70 -11.11 -2.72 15.16
C ASP A 70 -11.95 -1.71 14.35
N GLY A 71 -11.94 -1.80 13.01
CA GLY A 71 -12.66 -0.91 12.12
C GLY A 71 -11.87 0.35 11.71
N THR A 72 -10.63 0.52 12.16
CA THR A 72 -9.76 1.61 11.70
C THR A 72 -9.37 1.41 10.25
N ARG A 73 -9.39 2.49 9.46
CA ARG A 73 -8.94 2.53 8.07
C ARG A 73 -7.45 2.19 7.96
N LEU A 74 -7.12 1.25 7.08
CA LEU A 74 -5.73 0.85 6.78
C LEU A 74 -5.20 1.55 5.51
N GLY A 75 -6.06 2.06 4.65
CA GLY A 75 -5.75 2.57 3.31
C GLY A 75 -6.46 1.74 2.24
N GLY A 76 -6.21 2.02 0.96
CA GLY A 76 -6.95 1.34 -0.09
C GLY A 76 -6.77 1.92 -1.48
N TYR A 77 -7.77 1.69 -2.32
CA TYR A 77 -7.73 1.99 -3.74
C TYR A 77 -8.78 3.03 -4.11
N TYR A 78 -8.42 3.91 -5.05
CA TYR A 78 -9.37 4.79 -5.70
C TYR A 78 -9.99 4.09 -6.91
N PHE A 79 -11.32 4.16 -7.03
CA PHE A 79 -12.07 3.53 -8.11
C PHE A 79 -13.05 4.53 -8.73
N CYS A 80 -13.03 4.61 -10.06
CA CYS A 80 -13.87 5.46 -10.87
C CYS A 80 -14.91 4.61 -11.61
N PRO A 81 -16.19 4.59 -11.19
CA PRO A 81 -17.24 3.93 -11.95
C PRO A 81 -17.39 4.55 -13.35
N ASN A 82 -17.63 3.74 -14.38
CA ASN A 82 -17.86 4.22 -15.75
C ASN A 82 -19.15 5.05 -15.88
N LYS A 83 -20.09 4.82 -14.95
CA LYS A 83 -21.35 5.56 -14.84
C LYS A 83 -21.75 5.65 -13.38
N VAL A 84 -22.47 6.72 -13.03
CA VAL A 84 -23.04 6.87 -11.70
C VAL A 84 -24.03 5.75 -11.44
N LEU A 85 -23.75 4.93 -10.43
CA LEU A 85 -24.66 3.86 -10.01
C LEU A 85 -25.60 4.44 -8.93
N LYS A 86 -26.90 4.33 -9.17
CA LYS A 86 -27.95 4.75 -8.22
C LYS A 86 -28.59 3.51 -7.65
N ILE A 87 -28.54 3.34 -6.34
CA ILE A 87 -29.08 2.17 -5.65
C ILE A 87 -30.17 2.64 -4.71
N ASN A 88 -31.38 2.10 -4.87
CA ASN A 88 -32.44 2.32 -3.90
C ASN A 88 -32.08 1.58 -2.60
N ARG A 89 -32.12 2.27 -1.47
CA ARG A 89 -31.75 1.69 -0.18
C ARG A 89 -32.58 0.44 0.16
N LEU A 90 -33.84 0.38 -0.29
CA LEU A 90 -34.73 -0.77 -0.06
C LEU A 90 -34.33 -2.02 -0.87
N GLU A 91 -33.52 -1.86 -1.92
CA GLU A 91 -33.00 -2.95 -2.74
C GLU A 91 -31.66 -3.49 -2.21
N ILE A 92 -31.06 -2.81 -1.22
CA ILE A 92 -29.80 -3.24 -0.62
C ILE A 92 -30.08 -4.40 0.33
N SER A 93 -29.59 -5.58 -0.05
CA SER A 93 -29.58 -6.78 0.79
C SER A 93 -28.15 -7.26 0.98
N GLN A 94 -27.87 -7.86 2.14
CA GLN A 94 -26.55 -8.48 2.39
C GLN A 94 -26.32 -9.71 1.50
N ASP A 95 -27.39 -10.31 0.98
CA ASP A 95 -27.33 -11.51 0.14
C ASP A 95 -27.14 -11.20 -1.35
N THR A 96 -27.30 -9.94 -1.74
CA THR A 96 -27.19 -9.52 -3.14
C THR A 96 -25.93 -8.67 -3.34
N PRO A 97 -24.93 -9.14 -4.10
CA PRO A 97 -23.74 -8.36 -4.37
C PRO A 97 -24.06 -7.15 -5.24
N ILE A 98 -23.36 -6.04 -4.98
CA ILE A 98 -23.42 -4.84 -5.83
C ILE A 98 -22.24 -4.87 -6.79
N GLU A 99 -22.53 -4.83 -8.08
CA GLU A 99 -21.51 -4.82 -9.12
C GLU A 99 -21.31 -3.42 -9.70
N ILE A 100 -20.06 -2.99 -9.77
CA ILE A 100 -19.66 -1.68 -10.26
C ILE A 100 -18.59 -1.88 -11.34
N VAL A 101 -18.89 -1.44 -12.56
CA VAL A 101 -17.93 -1.45 -13.67
C VAL A 101 -17.27 -0.08 -13.74
N GLY A 102 -15.94 -0.06 -13.77
CA GLY A 102 -15.15 1.16 -13.65
C GLY A 102 -13.67 0.92 -13.88
N LYS A 103 -12.83 1.81 -13.39
CA LYS A 103 -11.37 1.67 -13.43
C LYS A 103 -10.78 2.01 -12.07
N PHE A 104 -9.77 1.27 -11.65
CA PHE A 104 -8.91 1.72 -10.56
C PHE A 104 -7.98 2.80 -11.08
N LEU A 105 -7.72 3.85 -10.28
CA LEU A 105 -6.66 4.81 -10.61
C LEU A 105 -5.30 4.11 -10.67
N GLU A 106 -5.11 3.16 -9.78
CA GLU A 106 -4.00 2.22 -9.80
C GLU A 106 -4.54 0.81 -9.56
N SER A 107 -4.38 -0.06 -10.55
CA SER A 107 -4.86 -1.44 -10.47
C SER A 107 -4.15 -2.21 -9.34
N PRO A 108 -4.88 -3.00 -8.55
CA PRO A 108 -4.27 -3.91 -7.59
C PRO A 108 -3.30 -4.86 -8.30
N LEU A 109 -2.05 -4.90 -7.81
CA LEU A 109 -1.06 -5.84 -8.29
C LEU A 109 -1.36 -7.27 -7.79
N PRO A 110 -0.83 -8.31 -8.45
CA PRO A 110 -0.80 -9.66 -7.88
C PRO A 110 -0.32 -9.63 -6.43
N PHE A 111 -0.92 -10.50 -5.61
CA PHE A 111 -0.66 -10.63 -4.16
C PHE A 111 -1.00 -9.42 -3.28
N ALA A 112 -1.32 -8.24 -3.82
CA ALA A 112 -1.61 -7.05 -2.99
C ALA A 112 -2.78 -7.29 -2.01
N TYR A 113 -3.84 -7.98 -2.44
CA TYR A 113 -4.96 -8.36 -1.56
C TYR A 113 -4.51 -9.25 -0.39
N GLU A 114 -3.60 -10.20 -0.62
CA GLU A 114 -3.03 -11.05 0.43
C GLU A 114 -2.12 -10.26 1.37
N ILE A 115 -1.37 -9.28 0.86
CA ILE A 115 -0.59 -8.39 1.71
C ILE A 115 -1.48 -7.49 2.57
N TRP A 116 -2.58 -6.95 2.04
CA TRP A 116 -3.57 -6.23 2.85
C TRP A 116 -4.15 -7.10 3.97
N LYS A 117 -4.41 -8.39 3.69
CA LYS A 117 -4.82 -9.36 4.71
C LYS A 117 -3.73 -9.56 5.77
N LYS A 118 -2.46 -9.74 5.37
CA LYS A 118 -1.33 -9.81 6.32
C LYS A 118 -1.23 -8.57 7.19
N LEU A 119 -1.34 -7.37 6.62
CA LEU A 119 -1.37 -6.12 7.38
C LEU A 119 -2.53 -6.06 8.37
N ARG A 120 -3.72 -6.53 7.97
CA ARG A 120 -4.90 -6.57 8.83
C ARG A 120 -4.75 -7.53 10.01
N ASP A 121 -4.14 -8.69 9.78
CA ASP A 121 -4.08 -9.77 10.76
C ASP A 121 -2.84 -9.72 11.65
N ASN A 122 -1.67 -9.36 11.11
CA ASN A 122 -0.38 -9.30 11.80
C ASN A 122 0.33 -7.95 11.58
N PRO A 123 -0.27 -6.79 11.96
CA PRO A 123 0.23 -5.47 11.61
C PRO A 123 1.58 -5.10 12.26
N ASN A 124 2.02 -5.84 13.28
CA ASN A 124 3.15 -5.47 14.14
C ASN A 124 4.36 -6.42 14.03
N GLU A 125 4.34 -7.38 13.10
CA GLU A 125 5.42 -8.35 12.93
C GLU A 125 6.40 -7.90 11.84
N LEU A 126 7.70 -7.85 12.17
CA LEU A 126 8.79 -7.46 11.27
C LEU A 126 9.20 -8.62 10.36
N GLY A 127 9.69 -8.30 9.15
CA GLY A 127 10.37 -9.26 8.29
C GLY A 127 9.45 -10.25 7.58
N GLN A 128 8.13 -10.03 7.61
CA GLN A 128 7.14 -10.87 6.92
C GLN A 128 7.33 -10.93 5.39
N TRP A 129 8.10 -10.01 4.82
CA TRP A 129 8.44 -9.93 3.39
C TRP A 129 9.72 -10.69 3.02
N LYS A 130 10.52 -11.14 4.00
CA LYS A 130 11.87 -11.66 3.77
C LYS A 130 11.92 -12.91 2.90
N THR A 131 10.91 -13.77 3.01
CA THR A 131 10.79 -15.02 2.23
C THR A 131 9.90 -14.85 0.99
N SER A 132 9.48 -13.63 0.66
CA SER A 132 8.55 -13.39 -0.43
C SER A 132 9.23 -13.41 -1.80
N THR A 133 8.47 -13.82 -2.82
CA THR A 133 8.89 -13.71 -4.22
C THR A 133 8.98 -12.26 -4.66
N LEU A 134 9.55 -12.00 -5.85
CA LEU A 134 9.60 -10.65 -6.41
C LEU A 134 8.19 -10.09 -6.64
N GLU A 135 7.25 -10.87 -7.19
CA GLU A 135 5.87 -10.38 -7.41
C GLU A 135 5.16 -10.06 -6.09
N GLU A 136 5.35 -10.90 -5.06
CA GLU A 136 4.83 -10.60 -3.72
C GLU A 136 5.42 -9.31 -3.14
N LYS A 137 6.71 -9.05 -3.37
CA LYS A 137 7.37 -7.79 -2.95
C LYS A 137 6.86 -6.59 -3.73
N GLN A 138 6.51 -6.73 -5.00
CA GLN A 138 5.86 -5.67 -5.78
C GLN A 138 4.48 -5.34 -5.22
N GLY A 139 3.67 -6.37 -4.93
CA GLY A 139 2.41 -6.21 -4.21
C GLY A 139 2.61 -5.56 -2.83
N TRP A 140 3.64 -5.97 -2.10
CA TRP A 140 4.00 -5.40 -0.80
C TRP A 140 4.28 -3.90 -0.88
N LEU A 141 5.09 -3.50 -1.85
CA LEU A 141 5.49 -2.12 -2.07
C LEU A 141 4.30 -1.23 -2.46
N GLN A 142 3.36 -1.76 -3.27
CA GLN A 142 2.09 -1.09 -3.55
C GLN A 142 1.28 -0.89 -2.26
N VAL A 143 1.10 -1.95 -1.46
CA VAL A 143 0.30 -1.86 -0.21
C VAL A 143 0.87 -0.83 0.75
N ILE A 144 2.18 -0.86 1.05
CA ILE A 144 2.76 0.12 1.99
C ILE A 144 2.70 1.56 1.47
N ARG A 145 2.65 1.77 0.14
CA ARG A 145 2.48 3.09 -0.46
C ARG A 145 1.04 3.61 -0.36
N LEU A 146 0.05 2.73 -0.53
CA LEU A 146 -1.38 3.02 -0.47
C LEU A 146 -1.96 2.99 0.96
N LYS A 147 -1.21 2.43 1.91
CA LYS A 147 -1.54 2.43 3.33
C LYS A 147 -1.67 3.85 3.88
N ASP A 148 -2.68 4.03 4.72
CA ASP A 148 -2.90 5.27 5.46
C ASP A 148 -1.65 5.59 6.29
N ARG A 149 -1.12 6.79 6.06
CA ARG A 149 0.13 7.22 6.69
C ARG A 149 -0.17 7.74 8.08
N LYS A 150 0.53 7.20 9.08
CA LYS A 150 0.59 7.86 10.38
C LYS A 150 1.43 9.12 10.24
N ILE A 151 0.99 10.21 10.88
CA ILE A 151 1.82 11.41 11.01
C ILE A 151 3.03 11.00 11.86
N HIS A 152 4.19 10.92 11.23
CA HIS A 152 5.43 10.62 11.93
C HIS A 152 6.01 11.90 12.50
N THR A 153 6.26 11.92 13.81
CA THR A 153 7.08 12.95 14.43
C THR A 153 8.47 12.96 13.78
N ILE A 154 9.03 14.15 13.56
CA ILE A 154 10.36 14.28 12.98
C ILE A 154 11.38 13.62 13.91
N ARG A 155 12.17 12.68 13.37
CA ARG A 155 13.24 11.97 14.07
C ARG A 155 14.58 12.31 13.42
N LYS A 156 15.65 12.43 14.23
CA LYS A 156 17.01 12.75 13.79
C LYS A 156 18.02 11.84 14.50
N ASN A 157 19.23 11.72 13.95
CA ASN A 157 20.38 11.05 14.58
C ASN A 157 20.11 9.59 14.99
N GLN A 158 19.27 8.89 14.23
CA GLN A 158 19.02 7.46 14.48
C GLN A 158 20.01 6.58 13.72
N VAL A 159 20.20 5.36 14.22
CA VAL A 159 20.83 4.27 13.48
C VAL A 159 19.71 3.38 12.97
N VAL A 160 19.72 3.09 11.68
CA VAL A 160 18.76 2.23 11.00
C VAL A 160 19.51 1.03 10.45
N THR A 161 19.08 -0.18 10.78
CA THR A 161 19.74 -1.40 10.33
C THR A 161 18.94 -2.05 9.22
N ILE A 162 19.61 -2.35 8.10
CA ILE A 162 19.09 -3.19 7.02
C ILE A 162 20.03 -4.38 6.80
N ASP A 163 19.48 -5.48 6.30
CA ASP A 163 20.22 -6.73 6.10
C ASP A 163 20.21 -7.12 4.62
N GLY A 164 21.38 -7.05 4.02
CA GLY A 164 21.63 -7.32 2.61
C GLY A 164 21.32 -8.74 2.18
N GLU A 165 21.28 -9.71 3.12
CA GLU A 165 20.87 -11.08 2.84
C GLU A 165 19.46 -11.17 2.22
N PHE A 166 18.58 -10.22 2.55
CA PHE A 166 17.21 -10.18 2.05
C PHE A 166 17.01 -9.16 0.91
N ILE A 167 18.06 -8.42 0.51
CA ILE A 167 17.98 -7.35 -0.48
C ILE A 167 18.48 -7.86 -1.84
N GLN A 168 17.67 -8.69 -2.48
CA GLN A 168 18.01 -9.29 -3.78
C GLN A 168 17.56 -8.44 -4.98
N HIS A 169 16.51 -7.63 -4.80
CA HIS A 169 15.93 -6.77 -5.83
C HIS A 169 15.69 -5.36 -5.30
N ILE A 170 15.47 -4.40 -6.19
CA ILE A 170 15.26 -2.97 -5.85
C ILE A 170 14.06 -2.80 -4.89
N GLU A 171 12.98 -3.55 -5.11
CA GLU A 171 11.80 -3.58 -4.25
C GLU A 171 12.16 -4.04 -2.83
N SER A 172 13.05 -5.02 -2.71
CA SER A 172 13.51 -5.53 -1.41
C SER A 172 14.22 -4.44 -0.61
N PHE A 173 15.02 -3.59 -1.27
CA PHE A 173 15.66 -2.45 -0.61
C PHE A 173 14.63 -1.48 -0.04
N PHE A 174 13.63 -1.09 -0.85
CA PHE A 174 12.62 -0.11 -0.41
C PHE A 174 11.72 -0.64 0.72
N ILE A 175 11.39 -1.94 0.69
CA ILE A 175 10.66 -2.58 1.79
C ILE A 175 11.54 -2.63 3.04
N ALA A 176 12.81 -3.05 2.91
CA ALA A 176 13.74 -3.16 4.04
C ALA A 176 13.96 -1.81 4.74
N ILE A 177 14.26 -0.75 3.98
CA ILE A 177 14.47 0.58 4.57
C ILE A 177 13.18 1.16 5.13
N GLY A 178 12.05 0.94 4.47
CA GLY A 178 10.74 1.35 4.96
C GLY A 178 10.41 0.72 6.31
N GLU A 179 10.63 -0.60 6.43
CA GLU A 179 10.40 -1.34 7.65
C GLU A 179 11.39 -0.95 8.76
N ALA A 180 12.67 -0.78 8.43
CA ALA A 180 13.68 -0.38 9.40
C ALA A 180 13.46 1.04 9.95
N VAL A 181 12.93 1.96 9.14
CA VAL A 181 12.65 3.35 9.55
C VAL A 181 11.33 3.49 10.29
N ASN A 182 10.26 2.87 9.78
CA ASN A 182 8.88 3.12 10.21
C ASN A 182 8.20 1.92 10.87
N GLY A 183 8.94 0.83 11.11
CA GLY A 183 8.44 -0.40 11.71
C GLY A 183 7.70 -1.30 10.70
N PRO A 184 7.01 -2.35 11.16
CA PRO A 184 6.26 -3.29 10.32
C PRO A 184 5.37 -2.60 9.29
N PHE A 185 5.44 -3.05 8.03
CA PHE A 185 4.75 -2.41 6.90
C PHE A 185 5.05 -0.90 6.77
N GLY A 186 6.26 -0.49 7.16
CA GLY A 186 6.72 0.89 7.10
C GLY A 186 7.04 1.30 5.67
N TYR A 187 6.71 2.55 5.33
CA TYR A 187 7.00 3.12 4.02
C TYR A 187 8.03 4.24 4.15
N TYR A 188 9.07 4.20 3.33
CA TYR A 188 10.08 5.25 3.26
C TYR A 188 10.60 5.39 1.83
N GLY A 189 9.64 5.54 0.89
CA GLY A 189 9.88 5.55 -0.55
C GLY A 189 9.64 4.19 -1.22
N ALA A 190 9.31 4.22 -2.52
CA ALA A 190 9.14 3.04 -3.39
C ALA A 190 10.02 3.08 -4.66
N ASN A 191 10.76 4.17 -4.85
CA ASN A 191 11.69 4.40 -5.93
C ASN A 191 12.66 5.52 -5.51
N LEU A 192 13.72 5.76 -6.29
CA LEU A 192 14.73 6.77 -5.95
C LEU A 192 14.14 8.17 -5.78
N GLN A 193 13.13 8.54 -6.58
CA GLN A 193 12.49 9.86 -6.49
C GLN A 193 11.71 10.03 -5.18
N SER A 194 10.80 9.12 -4.87
CA SER A 194 10.05 9.16 -3.61
C SER A 194 10.98 9.01 -2.40
N PHE A 195 12.02 8.18 -2.48
CA PHE A 195 13.00 8.08 -1.40
C PHE A 195 13.78 9.38 -1.20
N LYS A 196 14.17 10.08 -2.28
CA LYS A 196 14.76 11.42 -2.22
C LYS A 196 13.85 12.43 -1.52
N ASP A 197 12.54 12.36 -1.77
CA ASP A 197 11.56 13.24 -1.13
C ASP A 197 11.51 12.99 0.39
N TYR A 198 11.49 11.72 0.80
CA TYR A 198 11.55 11.33 2.22
C TYR A 198 12.85 11.78 2.90
N LEU A 199 13.99 11.66 2.22
CA LEU A 199 15.28 12.16 2.69
C LEU A 199 15.34 13.69 2.77
N SER A 200 14.45 14.41 2.07
CA SER A 200 14.38 15.87 2.11
C SER A 200 13.55 16.39 3.29
N GLY A 201 12.80 15.50 3.96
CA GLY A 201 12.13 15.74 5.23
C GLY A 201 10.61 15.92 5.14
N GLY A 202 9.97 16.06 6.30
CA GLY A 202 8.51 16.17 6.43
C GLY A 202 7.76 14.85 6.66
N PHE A 203 8.46 13.71 6.62
CA PHE A 203 7.83 12.37 6.64
C PHE A 203 8.46 11.41 7.68
N GLY A 204 8.94 11.94 8.81
CA GLY A 204 9.48 11.13 9.91
C GLY A 204 11.00 11.27 10.08
N LEU A 205 11.75 10.19 9.87
CA LEU A 205 13.21 10.23 9.99
C LEU A 205 13.81 11.12 8.91
N ILE A 206 14.65 12.08 9.30
CA ILE A 206 15.33 12.99 8.38
C ILE A 206 16.85 12.96 8.58
N PRO A 207 17.64 13.19 7.52
CA PRO A 207 19.08 13.30 7.64
C PRO A 207 19.53 14.45 8.56
N PRO A 208 20.72 14.34 9.19
CA PRO A 208 21.65 13.21 9.13
C PRO A 208 21.20 12.02 10.00
N PHE A 209 21.47 10.80 9.51
CA PHE A 209 21.30 9.54 10.24
C PHE A 209 22.27 8.48 9.69
N ILE A 210 22.36 7.32 10.34
CA ILE A 210 23.24 6.22 9.94
C ILE A 210 22.40 5.05 9.44
N ILE A 211 22.83 4.45 8.32
CA ILE A 211 22.37 3.14 7.86
C ILE A 211 23.48 2.13 8.17
N GLU A 212 23.22 1.19 9.07
CA GLU A 212 24.01 -0.02 9.22
C GLU A 212 23.52 -1.05 8.20
N TRP A 213 24.33 -1.33 7.19
CA TRP A 213 24.02 -2.26 6.13
C TRP A 213 24.78 -3.57 6.35
N ARG A 214 24.13 -4.48 7.08
CA ARG A 214 24.69 -5.82 7.37
C ARG A 214 24.66 -6.68 6.12
N ASN A 215 25.61 -7.60 6.00
CA ASN A 215 25.71 -8.50 4.85
C ASN A 215 25.66 -7.73 3.51
N PHE A 216 26.30 -6.56 3.45
CA PHE A 216 26.20 -5.68 2.27
C PHE A 216 26.56 -6.40 0.97
N HIS A 217 27.61 -7.24 1.01
CA HIS A 217 28.08 -8.03 -0.14
C HIS A 217 27.03 -9.01 -0.71
N LYS A 218 26.04 -9.43 0.09
CA LYS A 218 24.92 -10.28 -0.37
C LYS A 218 23.82 -9.48 -1.07
N SER A 219 23.82 -8.15 -0.92
CA SER A 219 22.81 -7.31 -1.57
C SER A 219 23.02 -7.34 -3.07
N PHE A 220 21.96 -7.64 -3.81
CA PHE A 220 21.98 -7.71 -5.27
C PHE A 220 22.98 -8.72 -5.85
N GLU A 221 23.49 -9.67 -5.05
CA GLU A 221 24.59 -10.58 -5.43
C GLU A 221 24.32 -11.33 -6.75
N ALA A 222 23.09 -11.82 -6.94
CA ALA A 222 22.69 -12.56 -8.14
C ALA A 222 22.48 -11.68 -9.40
N GLY A 223 22.47 -10.34 -9.26
CA GLY A 223 22.12 -9.39 -10.32
C GLY A 223 22.92 -8.09 -10.26
N LEU A 224 24.20 -8.17 -9.86
CA LEU A 224 25.03 -6.98 -9.59
C LEU A 224 25.14 -6.04 -10.79
N GLU A 225 25.33 -6.57 -11.99
CA GLU A 225 25.44 -5.76 -13.21
C GLU A 225 24.12 -5.04 -13.53
N GLU A 226 22.98 -5.73 -13.37
CA GLU A 226 21.64 -5.19 -13.60
C GLU A 226 21.30 -4.07 -12.61
N HIS A 227 21.83 -4.16 -11.37
CA HIS A 227 21.53 -3.23 -10.29
C HIS A 227 22.63 -2.19 -10.04
N ALA A 228 23.75 -2.23 -10.77
CA ALA A 228 24.92 -1.38 -10.55
C ALA A 228 24.58 0.12 -10.61
N GLU A 229 23.81 0.54 -11.61
CA GLU A 229 23.37 1.94 -11.76
C GLU A 229 22.49 2.37 -10.58
N PHE A 230 21.53 1.54 -10.18
CA PHE A 230 20.68 1.81 -9.04
C PHE A 230 21.50 1.98 -7.76
N VAL A 231 22.41 1.06 -7.46
CA VAL A 231 23.26 1.11 -6.26
C VAL A 231 24.15 2.35 -6.28
N PHE A 232 24.75 2.69 -7.43
CA PHE A 232 25.55 3.90 -7.58
C PHE A 232 24.74 5.17 -7.27
N LEU A 233 23.55 5.31 -7.87
CA LEU A 233 22.67 6.45 -7.65
C LEU A 233 22.17 6.53 -6.20
N LEU A 234 21.83 5.38 -5.61
CA LEU A 234 21.41 5.26 -4.23
C LEU A 234 22.49 5.77 -3.26
N LEU A 235 23.72 5.25 -3.37
CA LEU A 235 24.83 5.64 -2.49
C LEU A 235 25.21 7.10 -2.67
N LYS A 236 25.22 7.61 -3.91
CA LYS A 236 25.47 9.02 -4.21
C LYS A 236 24.42 9.91 -3.54
N MET A 237 23.14 9.52 -3.61
CA MET A 237 22.04 10.25 -2.99
C MET A 237 22.15 10.25 -1.45
N LEU A 238 22.43 9.10 -0.84
CA LEU A 238 22.62 8.99 0.62
C LEU A 238 23.77 9.89 1.09
N ALA A 239 24.91 9.86 0.39
CA ALA A 239 26.06 10.72 0.69
C ALA A 239 25.71 12.21 0.54
N TYR A 240 25.06 12.61 -0.55
CA TYR A 240 24.63 13.99 -0.78
C TYR A 240 23.66 14.49 0.30
N ARG A 241 22.82 13.60 0.83
CA ARG A 241 21.87 13.89 1.92
C ARG A 241 22.49 13.77 3.33
N LYS A 242 23.80 13.50 3.46
CA LYS A 242 24.49 13.31 4.75
C LYS A 242 23.95 12.10 5.55
N VAL A 243 23.50 11.07 4.86
CA VAL A 243 23.21 9.75 5.44
C VAL A 243 24.48 8.92 5.36
N LYS A 244 25.05 8.55 6.51
CA LYS A 244 26.25 7.72 6.56
C LYS A 244 25.85 6.26 6.42
N VAL A 245 26.51 5.54 5.51
CA VAL A 245 26.36 4.09 5.40
C VAL A 245 27.56 3.41 6.06
N VAL A 246 27.30 2.47 6.96
CA VAL A 246 28.30 1.60 7.58
C VAL A 246 28.05 0.19 7.05
N TYR A 247 28.98 -0.32 6.27
CA TYR A 247 28.92 -1.68 5.72
C TYR A 247 29.43 -2.66 6.77
N LEU A 248 28.59 -3.63 7.14
CA LEU A 248 28.85 -4.66 8.15
C LEU A 248 28.77 -6.06 7.55
#